data_AF-A0A518I8V1-F1
#
_entry.id   AF-A0A518I8V1-F1
#
_cell.length_a   1.000
_cell.length_b   1.000
_cell.length_c   1.000
_cell.angle_alpha   90.00
_cell.angle_beta   90.00
_cell.angle_gamma   90.00
#
_symmetry.space_group_name_H-M   'P 1'
#
loop_
_entity.id
_entity.type
_entity.pdbx_description
1 polymer ?
#
loop_
_entity_poly.entity_id
_entity_poly.type
_entity_poly.pdbx_seq_one_letter_code
_entity_poly.pdbx_strand_id
1 'polypeptide(L)'
;MSTKAKELLKFAQELAPSISDWYSFHNALFGIHGKLGKLFKTQEEREAFFNTIEYRKIDKLAKDIEQRQNDSKEAKILVRLPESLKEQLTSEAELGGYKSVNDLCIKKLAQPVETLV
;
A
#
# COMPACT_ATOMS: atom_id res chain seq x y z
N MET A 1 8.59 -3.65 -31.39
CA MET A 1 7.92 -2.98 -30.24
C MET A 1 7.56 -3.95 -29.10
N SER A 2 7.00 -5.16 -29.34
CA SER A 2 6.47 -6.03 -28.27
C SER A 2 7.51 -6.60 -27.28
N THR A 3 8.76 -6.88 -27.69
CA THR A 3 9.76 -7.50 -26.79
C THR A 3 10.18 -6.57 -25.64
N LYS A 4 10.44 -5.29 -25.93
CA LYS A 4 10.82 -4.28 -24.92
C LYS A 4 9.69 -4.02 -23.93
N ALA A 5 8.44 -3.96 -24.40
CA ALA A 5 7.25 -3.77 -23.57
C ALA A 5 7.02 -4.96 -22.62
N LYS A 6 7.22 -6.18 -23.11
CA LYS A 6 7.16 -7.41 -22.29
C LYS A 6 8.28 -7.48 -21.27
N GLU A 7 9.49 -7.04 -21.62
CA GLU A 7 10.61 -6.97 -20.68
C GLU A 7 10.34 -5.99 -19.54
N LEU A 8 9.79 -4.81 -19.85
CA LEU A 8 9.41 -3.83 -18.84
C LEU A 8 8.28 -4.35 -17.94
N LEU A 9 7.29 -5.05 -18.51
CA LEU A 9 6.23 -5.70 -17.73
C LEU A 9 6.78 -6.77 -16.79
N LYS A 10 7.71 -7.61 -17.27
CA LYS A 10 8.34 -8.66 -16.45
C LYS A 10 9.09 -8.03 -15.27
N PHE A 11 9.87 -6.98 -15.52
CA PHE A 11 10.55 -6.23 -14.47
C PHE A 11 9.56 -5.62 -13.46
N ALA A 12 8.46 -5.03 -13.92
CA ALA A 12 7.42 -4.50 -13.04
C ALA A 12 6.77 -5.59 -12.17
N GLN A 13 6.53 -6.78 -12.72
CA GLN A 13 5.97 -7.92 -11.98
C GLN A 13 6.93 -8.48 -10.92
N GLU A 14 8.23 -8.53 -11.21
CA GLU A 14 9.27 -8.95 -10.26
C GLU A 14 9.47 -7.93 -9.14
N LEU A 15 9.24 -6.64 -9.41
CA LEU A 15 9.40 -5.55 -8.46
C LEU A 15 8.17 -5.32 -7.56
N ALA A 16 6.97 -5.57 -8.08
CA ALA A 16 5.71 -5.37 -7.35
C ALA A 16 5.58 -6.07 -5.98
N PRO A 17 6.12 -7.27 -5.74
CA PRO A 17 6.06 -7.90 -4.41
C PRO A 17 7.09 -7.35 -3.41
N SER A 18 8.19 -6.74 -3.87
CA SER A 18 9.27 -6.26 -2.99
C SER A 18 9.14 -4.78 -2.62
N ILE A 19 8.29 -4.02 -3.32
CA ILE A 19 8.03 -2.62 -3.06
C ILE A 19 6.68 -2.42 -2.36
N SER A 20 6.70 -1.72 -1.23
CA SER A 20 5.52 -1.28 -0.48
C SER A 20 5.05 0.13 -0.83
N ASP A 21 5.91 0.94 -1.45
CA ASP A 21 5.67 2.35 -1.72
C ASP A 21 5.46 2.61 -3.23
N TRP A 22 4.33 3.23 -3.57
CA TRP A 22 3.98 3.53 -4.94
C TRP A 22 5.00 4.44 -5.64
N TYR A 23 5.54 5.45 -4.93
CA TYR A 23 6.51 6.39 -5.49
C TYR A 23 7.82 5.68 -5.86
N SER A 24 8.28 4.75 -5.03
CA SER A 24 9.45 3.92 -5.27
C SER A 24 9.25 3.01 -6.49
N PHE A 25 8.05 2.42 -6.65
CA PHE A 25 7.69 1.63 -7.83
C PHE A 25 7.68 2.49 -9.11
N HIS A 26 7.05 3.66 -9.05
CA HIS A 26 6.98 4.59 -10.18
C HIS A 26 8.37 5.09 -10.60
N ASN A 27 9.23 5.46 -9.65
CA ASN A 27 10.58 5.94 -9.93
C ASN A 27 11.49 4.87 -10.53
N ALA A 28 11.37 3.61 -10.09
CA ALA A 28 12.14 2.50 -10.66
C ALA A 28 11.81 2.23 -12.14
N LEU A 29 10.56 2.52 -12.55
CA LEU A 29 10.08 2.31 -13.91
C LEU A 29 10.28 3.55 -14.79
N PHE A 30 9.76 4.70 -14.36
CA PHE A 30 9.62 5.93 -15.16
C PHE A 30 10.57 7.06 -14.74
N GLY A 31 11.32 6.90 -13.64
CA GLY A 31 12.24 7.92 -13.16
C GLY A 31 13.43 8.18 -14.09
N ILE A 32 14.28 9.13 -13.70
CA ILE A 32 15.45 9.60 -14.48
C ILE A 32 16.41 8.45 -14.84
N HIS A 33 16.52 7.43 -13.98
CA HIS A 33 17.29 6.20 -14.21
C HIS A 33 16.42 4.94 -14.40
N GLY A 34 15.12 5.14 -14.65
CA GLY A 34 14.13 4.09 -14.74
C GLY A 34 14.37 3.14 -15.91
N LYS A 35 13.85 1.92 -15.78
CA LYS A 35 13.97 0.87 -16.82
C LYS A 35 13.37 1.31 -18.16
N LEU A 36 12.33 2.16 -18.15
CA LEU A 36 11.73 2.70 -19.37
C LEU A 36 12.70 3.58 -20.17
N GLY A 37 13.44 4.47 -19.51
CA GLY A 37 14.43 5.33 -20.18
C GLY A 37 15.59 4.57 -20.80
N LYS A 38 15.93 3.39 -20.26
CA LYS A 38 16.97 2.50 -20.81
C LYS A 38 16.49 1.72 -22.05
N LEU A 39 15.22 1.30 -22.07
CA LEU A 39 14.65 0.49 -23.14
C LEU A 39 14.09 1.32 -24.30
N PHE A 40 13.49 2.47 -24.01
CA PHE A 40 12.84 3.36 -24.95
C PHE A 40 13.57 4.70 -25.00
N LYS A 41 14.41 4.86 -26.02
CA LYS A 41 15.32 6.01 -26.15
C LYS A 41 14.66 7.20 -26.84
N THR A 42 13.76 6.94 -27.80
CA THR A 42 13.05 8.02 -28.50
C THR A 42 11.69 8.30 -27.87
N GLN A 43 11.17 9.50 -28.11
CA GLN A 43 9.85 9.89 -27.66
C GLN A 43 8.75 9.08 -28.35
N GLU A 44 8.85 8.82 -29.67
CA GLU A 44 7.84 8.05 -30.39
C GLU A 44 7.76 6.59 -29.87
N GLU A 45 8.91 6.01 -29.48
CA GLU A 45 8.96 4.69 -28.85
C GLU A 45 8.21 4.64 -27.51
N ARG A 46 8.26 5.73 -26.73
CA ARG A 46 7.55 5.83 -25.44
C ARG A 46 6.05 6.03 -25.64
N GLU A 47 5.67 6.90 -26.57
CA GLU A 47 4.27 7.13 -26.94
C GLU A 47 3.61 5.86 -27.48
N ALA A 48 4.32 5.10 -28.30
CA ALA A 48 3.87 3.79 -28.75
C ALA A 48 3.68 2.82 -27.58
N PHE A 49 4.57 2.85 -26.57
CA PHE A 49 4.47 2.01 -25.37
C PHE A 49 3.26 2.32 -24.50
N PHE A 50 2.92 3.60 -24.29
CA PHE A 50 1.75 3.97 -23.49
C PHE A 50 0.42 3.46 -24.07
N ASN A 51 0.36 3.21 -25.38
CA ASN A 51 -0.81 2.63 -26.05
C ASN A 51 -0.88 1.10 -25.97
N THR A 52 0.11 0.42 -25.36
CA THR A 52 0.18 -1.04 -25.30
C THR A 52 -0.63 -1.66 -24.16
N ILE A 53 -0.94 -2.95 -24.31
CA ILE A 53 -1.62 -3.74 -23.27
C ILE A 53 -0.69 -3.96 -22.08
N GLU A 54 0.61 -4.05 -22.33
CA GLU A 54 1.66 -4.17 -21.32
C GLU A 54 1.65 -2.97 -20.36
N TYR A 55 1.52 -1.74 -20.88
CA TYR A 55 1.39 -0.56 -20.04
C TYR A 55 0.14 -0.61 -19.15
N ARG A 56 -1.02 -1.05 -19.69
CA ARG A 56 -2.24 -1.21 -18.89
C ARG A 56 -2.07 -2.21 -17.74
N LYS A 57 -1.27 -3.26 -17.93
CA LYS A 57 -0.96 -4.22 -16.86
C LYS A 57 -0.06 -3.61 -15.80
N ILE A 58 0.92 -2.79 -16.19
CA ILE A 58 1.78 -2.05 -15.25
C ILE A 58 0.96 -1.04 -14.44
N ASP A 59 0.06 -0.29 -15.10
CA ASP A 59 -0.84 0.66 -14.42
C ASP A 59 -1.73 -0.05 -13.39
N LYS A 60 -2.25 -1.24 -13.73
CA LYS A 60 -3.01 -2.07 -12.78
C LYS A 60 -2.17 -2.49 -11.57
N LEU A 61 -0.91 -2.87 -11.77
CA LEU A 61 0.01 -3.21 -10.67
C LEU A 61 0.32 -1.99 -9.79
N ALA A 62 0.50 -0.81 -10.41
CA ALA A 62 0.73 0.43 -9.69
C ALA A 62 -0.47 0.77 -8.78
N LYS A 63 -1.70 0.67 -9.30
CA LYS A 63 -2.92 0.91 -8.51
C LYS A 63 -3.08 -0.06 -7.35
N ASP A 64 -2.71 -1.31 -7.53
CA ASP A 64 -2.73 -2.32 -6.45
C ASP A 64 -1.73 -1.97 -5.33
N ILE A 65 -0.52 -1.52 -5.69
CA ILE A 65 0.48 -1.05 -4.71
C ILE A 65 -0.03 0.20 -3.98
N GLU A 66 -0.63 1.14 -4.70
CA GLU A 66 -1.22 2.36 -4.13
C GLU A 66 -2.37 2.06 -3.15
N GLN A 67 -3.23 1.09 -3.49
CA GLN A 67 -4.28 0.61 -2.58
C GLN A 67 -3.69 -0.03 -1.32
N ARG A 68 -2.72 -0.93 -1.46
CA ARG A 68 -2.01 -1.53 -0.31
C ARG A 68 -1.33 -0.49 0.58
N GLN A 69 -0.75 0.55 -0.03
CA GLN A 69 -0.16 1.67 0.68
C GLN A 69 -1.21 2.51 1.43
N ASN A 70 -2.38 2.74 0.84
CA ASN A 70 -3.47 3.47 1.48
C ASN A 70 -4.16 2.67 2.60
N ASP A 71 -4.33 1.37 2.44
CA ASP A 71 -4.88 0.50 3.50
C ASP A 71 -3.93 0.38 4.71
N SER A 72 -2.63 0.61 4.48
CA SER A 72 -1.63 0.71 5.53
C SER A 72 -1.58 2.08 6.21
N LYS A 73 -2.41 3.05 5.80
CA LYS A 73 -2.50 4.34 6.50
C LYS A 73 -3.32 4.17 7.77
N GLU A 74 -2.65 4.28 8.91
CA GLU A 74 -3.30 4.34 10.22
C GLU A 74 -4.28 5.53 10.26
N ALA A 75 -5.57 5.24 10.42
CA ALA A 75 -6.60 6.27 10.63
C ALA A 75 -6.67 6.64 12.11
N LYS A 76 -6.58 7.93 12.44
CA LYS A 76 -6.67 8.42 13.82
C LYS A 76 -8.10 8.82 14.17
N ILE A 77 -8.67 8.17 15.17
CA ILE A 77 -9.99 8.52 15.73
C ILE A 77 -9.79 9.20 17.09
N LEU A 78 -10.38 10.37 17.30
CA LEU A 78 -10.39 11.07 18.58
C LEU A 78 -11.77 10.92 19.23
N VAL A 79 -11.84 10.21 20.36
CA VAL A 79 -13.08 9.96 21.11
C VAL A 79 -12.98 10.60 22.49
N ARG A 80 -14.06 11.24 22.95
CA ARG A 80 -14.19 11.71 24.34
C ARG A 80 -14.75 10.58 25.19
N LEU A 81 -14.00 10.16 26.20
CA LEU A 81 -14.35 9.06 27.11
C LEU A 81 -14.39 9.60 28.55
N PRO A 82 -15.29 9.10 29.42
CA PRO A 82 -15.22 9.33 30.85
C PRO A 82 -13.88 8.85 31.43
N GLU A 83 -13.38 9.51 32.47
CA GLU A 83 -12.09 9.18 33.09
C GLU A 83 -12.07 7.75 33.66
N SER A 84 -13.17 7.31 34.27
CA SER A 84 -13.33 5.94 34.76
C SER A 84 -13.14 4.88 33.68
N LEU A 85 -13.65 5.13 32.46
CA LEU A 85 -13.54 4.19 31.35
C LEU A 85 -12.09 4.14 30.81
N LYS A 86 -11.39 5.27 30.82
CA LYS A 86 -9.96 5.33 30.47
C LYS A 86 -9.12 4.54 31.47
N GLU A 87 -9.39 4.68 32.76
CA GLU A 87 -8.72 3.93 33.82
C GLU A 87 -8.95 2.43 33.66
N GLN A 88 -10.20 2.02 33.44
CA GLN A 88 -10.54 0.62 33.18
C GLN A 88 -9.79 0.03 31.98
N LEU A 89 -9.76 0.73 30.84
CA LEU A 89 -9.00 0.31 29.66
C LEU A 89 -7.49 0.20 29.94
N THR A 90 -6.96 1.07 30.80
CA THR A 90 -5.54 1.06 31.19
C THR A 90 -5.23 -0.17 32.03
N SER A 91 -6.02 -0.42 33.09
CA SER A 91 -5.85 -1.60 33.93
C SER A 91 -6.07 -2.91 33.16
N GLU A 92 -7.05 -2.95 32.25
CA GLU A 92 -7.30 -4.14 31.42
C GLU A 92 -6.16 -4.41 30.43
N ALA A 93 -5.52 -3.36 29.89
CA ALA A 93 -4.35 -3.51 29.03
C ALA A 93 -3.16 -4.11 29.80
N GLU A 94 -2.92 -3.64 31.03
CA GLU A 94 -1.87 -4.13 31.92
C GLU A 94 -2.11 -5.59 32.34
N LEU A 95 -3.34 -5.92 32.76
CA LEU A 95 -3.71 -7.26 33.20
C LEU A 95 -3.76 -8.27 32.05
N GLY A 96 -4.21 -7.85 30.87
CA GLY A 96 -4.35 -8.70 29.68
C GLY A 96 -3.06 -8.92 28.88
N GLY A 97 -1.94 -8.31 29.29
CA GLY A 97 -0.65 -8.46 28.60
C GLY A 97 -0.61 -7.82 27.21
N TYR A 98 -1.43 -6.79 26.96
CA TYR A 98 -1.45 -6.08 25.69
C TYR A 98 -0.25 -5.13 25.58
N LYS A 99 0.29 -4.96 24.37
CA LYS A 99 1.48 -4.11 24.15
C LYS A 99 1.20 -2.61 24.35
N SER A 100 -0.05 -2.19 24.21
CA SER A 100 -0.48 -0.82 24.44
C SER A 100 -2.01 -0.74 24.63
N VAL A 101 -2.48 0.35 25.22
CA VAL A 101 -3.92 0.66 25.31
C VAL A 101 -4.56 0.75 23.92
N ASN A 102 -3.81 1.21 22.90
CA ASN A 102 -4.31 1.26 21.52
C ASN A 102 -4.56 -0.15 20.94
N ASP A 103 -3.68 -1.12 21.22
CA ASP A 103 -3.85 -2.52 20.79
C ASP A 103 -5.11 -3.15 21.41
N LEU A 104 -5.37 -2.87 22.70
CA LEU A 104 -6.62 -3.29 23.36
C LEU A 104 -7.84 -2.64 22.71
N CYS A 105 -7.80 -1.32 22.49
CA CYS A 105 -8.90 -0.58 21.87
C CYS A 105 -9.23 -1.11 20.47
N ILE A 106 -8.21 -1.36 19.64
CA ILE A 106 -8.41 -1.92 18.30
C ILE A 106 -9.06 -3.30 18.39
N LYS A 107 -8.59 -4.17 19.29
CA LYS A 107 -9.16 -5.51 19.47
C LYS A 107 -10.61 -5.48 19.96
N LYS A 108 -10.96 -4.58 20.88
CA LYS A 108 -12.35 -4.39 21.32
C LYS A 108 -13.23 -3.81 20.22
N LEU A 109 -12.74 -2.84 19.44
CA LEU A 109 -13.47 -2.26 18.31
C LEU A 109 -13.63 -3.23 17.13
N ALA A 110 -12.71 -4.19 16.99
CA ALA A 110 -12.79 -5.24 15.98
C ALA A 110 -13.82 -6.34 16.32
N GLN A 111 -14.31 -6.41 17.56
CA GLN A 111 -15.35 -7.36 17.91
C GLN A 111 -16.70 -6.87 17.37
N PRO A 112 -17.47 -7.74 16.68
CA PRO A 112 -18.80 -7.40 16.20
C PRO A 112 -19.73 -7.10 17.39
N VAL A 113 -20.61 -6.11 17.20
CA VAL A 113 -21.51 -5.58 18.25
C VAL A 113 -22.45 -6.66 18.82
N GLU A 114 -22.74 -7.71 18.05
CA GLU A 114 -23.61 -8.83 18.45
C GLU A 114 -23.05 -9.67 19.61
N THR A 115 -21.74 -9.62 19.86
CA THR A 115 -21.09 -10.37 20.94
C THR A 115 -20.98 -9.57 22.24
N LEU A 116 -21.50 -8.33 22.28
CA LEU A 116 -21.43 -7.42 23.45
C LEU A 116 -22.74 -7.41 24.29
N VAL A 117 -23.57 -8.45 24.16
CA VAL A 117 -24.82 -8.63 24.93
C VAL A 117 -24.60 -9.51 26.15
#